data_AF-A0A455UCJ8-F1
#
_entry.id   AF-A0A455UCJ8-F1
#
_cell.length_a   1.000
_cell.length_b   1.000
_cell.length_c   1.000
_cell.angle_alpha   90.00
_cell.angle_beta   90.00
_cell.angle_gamma   90.00
#
_symmetry.space_group_name_H-M   'P 1'
#
loop_
_entity.id
_entity.type
_entity.pdbx_description
1 polymer ?
#
loop_
_entity_poly.entity_id
_entity_poly.type
_entity_poly.pdbx_seq_one_letter_code
_entity_poly.pdbx_strand_id
1 'polypeptide(L)'
;MATVSSTPKASSTLTVQGTLHINAGQAWLSESGRELHIKAGHKVVLEAGNELTLNAGGSFLKLDGGGVTMVGPKVRVNAGGSPGNGSGQAVEAPLLPGHAMAEVHEAIPPTSLPKLKDYQLSEAAIMPLCGKVNDTQCSREDCPCLAG
;
A
#
# COMPACT_ATOMS: atom_id res chain seq x y z
N MET A 1 -6.86 11.25 -3.01
CA MET A 1 -5.65 10.40 -3.13
C MET A 1 -5.55 9.64 -1.81
N ALA A 2 -5.85 8.35 -1.80
CA ALA A 2 -5.77 7.56 -0.57
C ALA A 2 -4.30 7.15 -0.37
N THR A 3 -3.66 7.67 0.67
CA THR A 3 -2.32 7.22 1.07
C THR A 3 -2.49 5.92 1.85
N VAL A 4 -2.16 4.79 1.23
CA VAL A 4 -2.03 3.52 1.96
C VAL A 4 -0.60 3.43 2.46
N SER A 5 -0.38 3.78 3.72
CA SER A 5 0.89 3.56 4.41
C SER A 5 0.79 2.31 5.26
N SER A 6 1.34 1.19 4.80
CA SER A 6 1.60 0.03 5.64
C SER A 6 3.08 0.05 6.02
N THR A 7 3.37 0.31 7.28
CA THR A 7 4.74 0.20 7.81
C THR A 7 4.87 -1.15 8.50
N PRO A 8 5.39 -2.20 7.82
CA PRO A 8 5.58 -3.48 8.47
C PRO A 8 6.65 -3.34 9.57
N LYS A 9 6.31 -3.79 10.78
CA LYS A 9 7.23 -3.81 11.94
C LYS A 9 8.22 -4.99 11.89
N ALA A 10 8.11 -5.83 10.87
CA ALA A 10 8.87 -7.06 10.64
C ALA A 10 9.22 -7.22 9.14
N SER A 11 9.73 -8.38 8.74
CA SER A 11 10.00 -8.71 7.33
C SER A 11 8.70 -8.75 6.49
N SER A 12 8.78 -8.30 5.24
CA SER A 12 7.68 -8.34 4.28
C SER A 12 8.15 -9.00 2.98
N THR A 13 7.38 -9.96 2.47
CA THR A 13 7.72 -10.73 1.27
C THR A 13 6.55 -10.74 0.30
N LEU A 14 6.83 -10.46 -0.98
CA LEU A 14 5.88 -10.57 -2.09
C LEU A 14 6.35 -11.65 -3.06
N THR A 15 5.53 -12.68 -3.25
CA THR A 15 5.77 -13.74 -4.24
C THR A 15 4.67 -13.71 -5.29
N VAL A 16 5.04 -13.72 -6.57
CA VAL A 16 4.11 -13.72 -7.70
C VAL A 16 4.47 -14.91 -8.59
N GLN A 17 3.53 -15.85 -8.81
CA GLN A 17 3.74 -17.03 -9.66
C GLN A 17 3.55 -16.75 -11.17
N GLY A 18 3.50 -15.48 -11.55
CA GLY A 18 3.23 -15.02 -12.90
C GLY A 18 3.96 -13.71 -13.19
N THR A 19 3.26 -12.79 -13.87
CA THR A 19 3.83 -11.49 -14.25
C THR A 19 3.51 -10.44 -13.20
N LEU A 20 4.53 -9.70 -12.76
CA LEU A 20 4.38 -8.49 -11.96
C LEU A 20 4.58 -7.27 -12.86
N HIS A 21 3.52 -6.47 -13.06
CA HIS A 21 3.59 -5.20 -13.77
C HIS A 21 3.47 -4.04 -12.78
N ILE A 22 4.49 -3.18 -12.74
CA ILE A 22 4.51 -1.98 -11.89
C ILE A 22 4.52 -0.76 -12.80
N ASN A 23 3.54 0.12 -12.64
CA ASN A 23 3.49 1.41 -13.33
C ASN A 23 3.49 2.53 -12.29
N ALA A 24 4.50 3.38 -12.34
CA ALA A 24 4.62 4.56 -11.48
C ALA A 24 4.50 5.83 -12.35
N GLY A 25 3.52 6.67 -12.06
CA GLY A 25 3.19 7.81 -12.93
C GLY A 25 4.14 9.01 -12.87
N GLN A 26 4.92 9.16 -11.79
CA GLN A 26 5.85 10.28 -11.62
C GLN A 26 7.25 9.80 -11.25
N ALA A 27 7.35 8.97 -10.21
CA ALA A 27 8.61 8.44 -9.75
C ALA A 27 8.43 7.06 -9.10
N TRP A 28 9.44 6.21 -9.28
CA TRP A 28 9.64 5.00 -8.49
C TRP A 28 10.89 5.19 -7.63
N LEU A 29 10.70 5.31 -6.31
CA LEU A 29 11.78 5.55 -5.36
C LEU A 29 11.94 4.30 -4.50
N SER A 30 13.16 3.78 -4.42
CA SER A 30 13.49 2.61 -3.60
C SER A 30 14.77 2.89 -2.83
N GLU A 31 14.69 2.82 -1.51
CA GLU A 31 15.82 2.95 -0.60
C GLU A 31 16.02 1.62 0.13
N SER A 32 17.26 1.19 0.25
CA SER A 32 17.63 -0.05 0.94
C SER A 32 18.81 0.23 1.86
N GLY A 33 18.68 -0.10 3.15
CA GLY A 33 19.70 0.23 4.15
C GLY A 33 21.01 -0.57 4.02
N ARG A 34 20.96 -1.75 3.38
CA ARG A 34 22.15 -2.61 3.22
C ARG A 34 22.37 -3.07 1.79
N GLU A 35 21.32 -3.52 1.11
CA GLU A 35 21.46 -4.14 -0.20
C GLU A 35 20.15 -4.04 -0.99
N LEU A 36 20.26 -3.74 -2.28
CA LEU A 36 19.25 -3.98 -3.29
C LEU A 36 19.81 -5.01 -4.29
N HIS A 37 19.19 -6.18 -4.39
CA HIS A 37 19.65 -7.26 -5.27
C HIS A 37 18.56 -7.63 -6.27
N ILE A 38 18.83 -7.39 -7.56
CA ILE A 38 17.95 -7.77 -8.68
C ILE A 38 18.59 -8.95 -9.39
N LYS A 39 17.98 -10.14 -9.24
CA LYS A 39 18.41 -11.36 -9.91
C LYS A 39 17.39 -11.75 -10.98
N ALA A 40 17.86 -11.90 -12.21
CA ALA A 40 17.09 -12.48 -13.31
C ALA A 40 17.76 -13.77 -13.79
N GLY A 41 16.95 -14.77 -14.15
CA GLY A 41 17.47 -16.03 -14.70
C GLY A 41 18.02 -15.89 -16.12
N HIS A 42 17.49 -14.95 -16.91
CA HIS A 42 17.83 -14.80 -18.33
C HIS A 42 18.26 -13.39 -18.73
N LYS A 43 17.43 -12.37 -18.47
CA LYS A 43 17.65 -10.99 -18.96
C LYS A 43 17.16 -9.96 -17.95
N VAL A 44 17.91 -8.86 -17.83
CA VAL A 44 17.46 -7.59 -17.25
C VAL A 44 17.55 -6.53 -18.34
N VAL A 45 16.54 -5.67 -18.46
CA VAL A 45 16.52 -4.53 -19.38
C VAL A 45 16.20 -3.29 -18.57
N LEU A 46 17.05 -2.27 -18.66
CA LEU A 46 16.87 -0.97 -18.04
C LEU A 46 16.90 0.08 -19.14
N GLU A 47 15.79 0.78 -19.34
CA GLU A 47 15.63 1.80 -20.37
C GLU A 47 15.38 3.14 -19.72
N ALA A 48 16.10 4.15 -20.18
CA ALA A 48 15.92 5.53 -19.78
C ALA A 48 15.91 6.41 -21.03
N GLY A 49 14.97 7.36 -21.10
CA GLY A 49 14.86 8.24 -22.26
C GLY A 49 15.97 9.29 -22.34
N ASN A 50 16.37 9.86 -21.20
CA ASN A 50 17.32 10.97 -21.15
C ASN A 50 18.67 10.56 -20.56
N GLU A 51 18.68 9.90 -19.40
CA GLU A 51 19.91 9.57 -18.68
C GLU A 51 19.75 8.30 -17.84
N LEU A 52 20.79 7.45 -17.84
CA LEU A 52 20.96 6.37 -16.88
C LEU A 52 22.32 6.53 -16.19
N THR A 53 22.32 6.62 -14.85
CA THR A 53 23.53 6.81 -14.05
C THR A 53 23.66 5.74 -12.96
N LEU A 54 24.84 5.14 -12.85
CA LEU A 54 25.25 4.21 -11.80
C LEU A 54 26.43 4.82 -11.05
N ASN A 55 26.36 4.93 -9.73
CA ASN A 55 27.42 5.55 -8.91
C ASN A 55 27.75 4.65 -7.72
N ALA A 56 29.04 4.41 -7.50
CA ALA A 56 29.55 3.66 -6.35
C ALA A 56 31.01 4.02 -6.06
N GLY A 57 31.38 4.18 -4.78
CA GLY A 57 32.77 4.26 -4.34
C GLY A 57 33.61 5.34 -5.03
N GLY A 58 33.00 6.50 -5.34
CA GLY A 58 33.66 7.60 -6.06
C GLY A 58 33.87 7.36 -7.56
N SER A 59 33.23 6.32 -8.12
CA SER A 59 33.19 6.02 -9.55
C SER A 59 31.76 6.14 -10.06
N PHE A 60 31.58 6.48 -11.33
CA PHE A 60 30.27 6.45 -11.96
C PHE A 60 30.32 6.02 -13.43
N LEU A 61 29.19 5.50 -13.89
CA LEU A 61 28.86 5.24 -15.28
C LEU A 61 27.60 6.04 -15.61
N LYS A 62 27.63 6.80 -16.70
CA LYS A 62 26.51 7.60 -17.17
C LYS A 62 26.26 7.34 -18.66
N LEU A 63 25.01 7.14 -19.02
CA LEU A 63 24.54 7.10 -20.41
C LEU A 63 23.61 8.28 -20.61
N ASP A 64 23.87 9.12 -21.60
CA ASP A 64 23.03 10.26 -21.97
C ASP A 64 23.10 10.53 -23.49
N GLY A 65 22.52 11.65 -23.94
CA GLY A 65 22.55 12.04 -25.35
C GLY A 65 23.94 12.25 -25.96
N GLY A 66 24.99 12.37 -25.13
CA GLY A 66 26.38 12.44 -25.55
C GLY A 66 27.08 11.07 -25.65
N GLY A 67 26.43 9.99 -25.20
CA GLY A 67 26.95 8.62 -25.25
C GLY A 67 27.24 8.04 -23.87
N VAL A 68 28.33 7.26 -23.76
CA VAL A 68 28.73 6.57 -22.52
C VAL A 68 29.91 7.28 -21.87
N THR A 69 29.72 7.74 -20.63
CA THR A 69 30.77 8.30 -19.77
C THR A 69 31.09 7.32 -18.66
N MET A 70 32.38 7.06 -18.40
CA MET A 70 32.84 6.19 -17.32
C MET A 70 34.01 6.86 -16.59
N VAL A 71 33.88 7.06 -15.28
CA VAL A 71 34.87 7.76 -14.43
C VAL A 71 35.13 6.96 -13.16
N GLY A 72 36.39 6.84 -12.77
CA GLY A 72 36.80 6.25 -11.49
C GLY A 72 38.33 6.22 -11.36
N PRO A 73 38.86 5.98 -10.14
CA PRO A 73 40.31 5.91 -9.90
C PRO A 73 41.03 4.85 -10.74
N LYS A 74 40.31 3.77 -11.08
CA LYS A 74 40.79 2.70 -11.96
C LYS A 74 39.63 2.14 -12.78
N VAL A 75 39.76 2.20 -14.10
CA VAL A 75 38.80 1.62 -15.04
C VAL A 75 39.46 0.44 -15.76
N ARG A 76 38.79 -0.72 -15.74
CA ARG A 76 39.27 -1.97 -16.36
C ARG A 76 38.29 -2.41 -17.45
N VAL A 77 38.74 -2.45 -18.69
CA VAL A 77 37.95 -2.91 -19.84
C VAL A 77 38.58 -4.20 -20.36
N ASN A 78 37.80 -5.27 -20.45
CA ASN A 78 38.24 -6.60 -20.91
C ASN A 78 39.45 -7.17 -20.14
N ALA A 79 39.64 -6.78 -18.87
CA ALA A 79 40.84 -7.10 -18.09
C ALA A 79 40.62 -8.19 -17.02
N GLY A 80 39.57 -9.00 -17.15
CA GLY A 80 39.16 -10.01 -16.17
C GLY A 80 38.59 -9.44 -14.87
N GLY A 81 38.25 -10.33 -13.93
CA GLY A 81 37.66 -10.00 -12.62
C GLY A 81 36.56 -10.98 -12.22
N SER A 82 36.03 -10.81 -11.00
CA SER A 82 34.85 -11.54 -10.52
C SER A 82 33.76 -10.54 -10.14
N PRO A 83 32.49 -10.78 -10.51
CA PRO A 83 31.39 -9.94 -10.08
C PRO A 83 31.21 -10.01 -8.55
N GLY A 84 30.57 -8.99 -7.99
CA GLY A 84 30.08 -9.06 -6.61
C GLY A 84 28.99 -10.13 -6.46
N ASN A 85 28.85 -10.66 -5.25
CA ASN A 85 27.78 -11.60 -4.90
C ASN A 85 26.73 -10.88 -4.07
N GLY A 86 25.46 -11.02 -4.46
CA GLY A 86 24.34 -10.57 -3.63
C GLY A 86 23.94 -11.62 -2.59
N SER A 87 23.28 -11.21 -1.50
CA SER A 87 22.88 -12.12 -0.41
C SER A 87 21.86 -13.20 -0.80
N GLY A 88 21.25 -13.07 -1.98
CA GLY A 88 20.19 -13.96 -2.47
C GLY A 88 18.83 -13.67 -1.84
N GLN A 89 17.78 -14.32 -2.36
CA GLN A 89 16.42 -14.18 -1.82
C GLN A 89 16.21 -15.26 -0.75
N ALA A 90 16.18 -14.88 0.53
CA ALA A 90 15.74 -15.74 1.62
C ALA A 90 14.23 -15.53 1.80
N VAL A 91 13.43 -16.07 0.88
CA VAL A 91 11.96 -16.01 0.99
C VAL A 91 11.52 -17.04 2.01
N GLU A 92 11.10 -16.59 3.18
CA GLU A 92 10.28 -17.40 4.07
C GLU A 92 8.87 -17.45 3.48
N ALA A 93 8.41 -18.65 3.15
CA ALA A 93 7.09 -18.83 2.55
C ALA A 93 6.02 -18.34 3.54
N PRO A 94 4.97 -17.65 3.06
CA PRO A 94 3.82 -17.36 3.91
C PRO A 94 3.31 -18.66 4.54
N LEU A 95 3.11 -18.67 5.85
CA LEU A 95 2.48 -19.79 6.53
C LEU A 95 1.10 -20.01 5.90
N LEU A 96 0.76 -21.27 5.63
CA LEU A 96 -0.58 -21.63 5.14
C LEU A 96 -1.64 -21.05 6.10
N PRO A 97 -2.79 -20.55 5.60
CA PRO A 97 -3.92 -20.22 6.45
C PRO A 97 -4.23 -21.42 7.37
N GLY A 98 -4.14 -21.21 8.69
CA GLY A 98 -4.25 -22.27 9.71
C GLY A 98 -2.94 -22.74 10.36
N HIS A 99 -1.78 -22.31 9.86
CA HIS A 99 -0.46 -22.48 10.50
C HIS A 99 0.11 -21.15 11.01
N ALA A 100 -0.53 -20.02 10.69
CA ALA A 100 -0.29 -18.77 11.37
C ALA A 100 -0.70 -18.93 12.84
N MET A 101 0.22 -18.66 13.77
CA MET A 101 -0.13 -18.60 15.18
C MET A 101 -1.20 -17.52 15.34
N ALA A 102 -2.28 -17.83 16.06
CA ALA A 102 -3.28 -16.82 16.38
C ALA A 102 -2.58 -15.67 17.10
N GLU A 103 -2.74 -14.46 16.58
CA GLU A 103 -2.34 -13.26 17.30
C GLU A 103 -3.05 -13.28 18.66
N VAL A 104 -2.28 -13.42 19.74
CA VAL A 104 -2.82 -13.36 21.11
C VAL A 104 -3.15 -11.89 21.39
N HIS A 105 -4.33 -11.49 20.99
CA HIS A 105 -4.91 -10.25 21.45
C HIS A 105 -5.58 -10.53 22.79
N GLU A 106 -5.22 -9.76 23.82
CA GLU A 106 -6.07 -9.66 24.99
C GLU A 106 -7.37 -9.01 24.52
N ALA A 107 -8.45 -9.81 24.51
CA ALA A 107 -9.75 -9.30 24.19
C ALA A 107 -10.09 -8.24 25.23
N ILE A 108 -10.04 -6.95 24.84
CA ILE A 108 -10.63 -5.90 25.63
C ILE A 108 -12.11 -6.29 25.75
N PRO A 109 -12.62 -6.60 26.95
CA PRO A 109 -14.01 -6.96 27.10
C PRO A 109 -14.81 -5.82 26.48
N PRO A 110 -15.87 -6.10 25.70
CA PRO A 110 -16.71 -5.05 25.17
C PRO A 110 -17.14 -4.22 26.36
N THR A 111 -16.63 -2.98 26.46
CA THR A 111 -17.20 -2.01 27.38
C THR A 111 -18.66 -2.01 27.02
N SER A 112 -19.53 -2.31 27.98
CA SER A 112 -20.97 -2.33 27.75
C SER A 112 -21.35 -0.96 27.23
N LEU A 113 -21.46 -0.83 25.91
CA LEU A 113 -22.16 0.28 25.32
C LEU A 113 -23.54 0.20 25.96
N PRO A 114 -24.01 1.26 26.63
CA PRO A 114 -25.36 1.28 27.17
C PRO A 114 -26.29 0.81 26.05
N LYS A 115 -27.16 -0.14 26.36
CA LYS A 115 -27.95 -0.87 25.38
C LYS A 115 -28.54 0.12 24.37
N LEU A 116 -28.08 0.07 23.12
CA LEU A 116 -28.71 0.79 22.01
C LEU A 116 -30.19 0.41 21.83
N LYS A 117 -30.64 -0.64 22.51
CA LYS A 117 -32.02 -1.11 22.50
C LYS A 117 -32.98 -0.27 23.35
N ASP A 118 -32.48 0.53 24.29
CA ASP A 118 -33.32 1.46 25.06
C ASP A 118 -33.52 2.79 24.30
N TYR A 119 -32.72 3.07 23.27
CA TYR A 119 -32.90 4.26 22.41
C TYR A 119 -33.98 4.08 21.32
N GLN A 120 -34.59 2.88 21.21
CA GLN A 120 -35.73 2.65 20.33
C GLN A 120 -37.08 2.85 21.02
N LEU A 121 -37.08 3.20 22.32
CA LEU A 121 -38.29 3.45 23.11
C LEU A 121 -38.35 4.87 23.69
N SER A 122 -37.60 5.82 23.13
CA SER A 122 -38.00 7.23 23.15
C SER A 122 -38.59 7.60 21.80
N GLU A 123 -39.83 7.17 21.56
CA GLU A 123 -40.71 7.64 20.48
C GLU A 123 -41.06 9.14 20.67
N ALA A 124 -40.05 10.01 20.71
CA ALA A 124 -40.27 11.45 20.86
C ALA A 124 -39.08 12.28 20.37
N ALA A 125 -38.56 12.00 19.16
CA ALA A 125 -37.80 13.01 18.39
C ALA A 125 -37.45 12.62 16.94
N ILE A 126 -38.22 11.74 16.26
CA ILE A 126 -38.15 11.67 14.79
C ILE A 126 -39.27 12.58 14.26
N MET A 127 -38.86 13.81 13.98
CA MET A 127 -39.55 14.87 13.23
C MET A 127 -40.81 14.40 12.47
N PRO A 128 -42.02 14.90 12.79
CA PRO A 128 -43.24 14.48 12.10
C PRO A 128 -43.21 15.03 10.67
N LEU A 129 -43.05 14.14 9.69
CA LEU A 129 -43.01 14.49 8.25
C LEU A 129 -44.33 15.12 7.71
N CYS A 130 -45.39 15.29 8.52
CA CYS A 130 -46.72 15.76 8.07
C CYS A 130 -47.45 16.77 9.01
N GLY A 131 -46.87 17.25 10.12
CA GLY A 131 -47.50 18.33 10.92
C GLY A 131 -48.90 18.04 11.53
N LYS A 132 -49.32 16.76 11.59
CA LYS A 132 -50.57 16.33 12.23
C LYS A 132 -50.47 16.53 13.75
N VAL A 133 -51.44 17.26 14.33
CA VAL A 133 -51.49 17.53 15.77
C VAL A 133 -52.43 16.53 16.47
N ASN A 134 -53.56 16.20 15.86
CA ASN A 134 -54.47 15.13 16.28
C ASN A 134 -55.29 14.62 15.06
N ASP A 135 -56.23 13.68 15.28
CA ASP A 135 -57.03 13.06 14.20
C ASP A 135 -57.96 14.01 13.44
N THR A 136 -58.11 15.26 13.88
CA THR A 136 -58.97 16.26 13.21
C THR A 136 -58.29 17.62 13.03
N GLN A 137 -57.01 17.76 13.37
CA GLN A 137 -56.31 19.05 13.36
C GLN A 137 -54.85 18.93 12.89
N CYS A 138 -54.50 19.73 11.89
CA CYS A 138 -53.15 19.84 11.36
C CYS A 138 -52.64 21.28 11.51
N SER A 139 -51.32 21.44 11.68
CA SER A 139 -50.69 22.77 11.75
C SER A 139 -50.50 23.44 10.39
N ARG A 140 -50.82 22.75 9.28
CA ARG A 140 -50.75 23.26 7.90
C ARG A 140 -52.12 23.22 7.22
N GLU A 141 -52.38 24.18 6.34
CA GLU A 141 -53.65 24.36 5.63
C GLU A 141 -53.97 23.19 4.66
N ASP A 142 -52.97 22.52 4.10
CA ASP A 142 -53.12 21.30 3.28
C ASP A 142 -52.50 20.08 3.98
N CYS A 143 -53.34 19.12 4.39
CA CYS A 143 -52.90 17.90 5.08
C CYS A 143 -53.41 16.62 4.38
N PRO A 144 -52.58 15.92 3.58
CA PRO A 144 -52.98 14.72 2.85
C PRO A 144 -53.06 13.44 3.71
N CYS A 145 -52.69 13.49 5.01
CA CYS A 145 -52.53 12.31 5.88
C CYS A 145 -53.81 11.84 6.59
N LEU A 146 -55.01 12.32 6.19
CA LEU A 146 -56.31 11.83 6.71
C LEU A 146 -56.97 10.78 5.79
N ALA A 147 -56.41 10.54 4.60
CA ALA A 147 -56.89 9.53 3.67
C ALA A 147 -55.83 8.44 3.52
N GLY A 148 -55.91 7.42 4.36
CA GLY A 148 -55.02 6.25 4.33
C GLY A 148 -55.06 5.48 5.62
#